data_AF-A0A8H7GZY3-F1
#
_entry.id   AF-A0A8H7GZY3-F1
#
_cell.length_a   1.000
_cell.length_b   1.000
_cell.length_c   1.000
_cell.angle_alpha   90.00
_cell.angle_beta   90.00
_cell.angle_gamma   90.00
#
_symmetry.space_group_name_H-M   'P 1'
#
loop_
_entity.id
_entity.type
_entity.pdbx_description
1 polymer ?
#
loop_
_entity_poly.entity_id
_entity_poly.type
_entity_poly.pdbx_seq_one_letter_code
_entity_poly.pdbx_strand_id
1 'polypeptide(L)'
;MPPNEEFGVPGGEFAARELVNEIGEYLTRRYPHVFRVVSRVKHTPNDLSWDSLGEIEIIEIIPLNVRYNLQEEDPMKVSGLLENSSVQDDLALMLEGKDSRYYFQAGSICTPGFWRMRDKIGHPLERIHEGGRVPQYREKLRDSMNRFFVKLRTDKPVTRNNYFMQIVRPEDDPGRVGSIDGDELAWSDTTNGNEDHFDEPNHAPKPDFISSSGFVEPRPIGKEEIDRVRFRTERQSLRRLPRSGAILFTIRTYIEPVIKLAREPGVPGRMADAIRSWPPDVAEYKGQHLYADAVLSYLEERHREQVERGIVQEGQRDERYPF
;
A
#
# COMPACT_ATOMS: atom_id res chain seq x y z
N MET A 1 -13.52 -10.56 -8.45
CA MET A 1 -13.79 -11.99 -8.21
C MET A 1 -15.28 -12.26 -8.24
N PRO A 2 -15.70 -13.41 -8.81
CA PRO A 2 -17.09 -13.86 -8.73
C PRO A 2 -17.46 -14.26 -7.29
N PRO A 3 -18.77 -14.41 -6.99
CA PRO A 3 -19.21 -14.93 -5.70
C PRO A 3 -18.57 -16.29 -5.36
N ASN A 4 -18.27 -16.51 -4.09
CA ASN A 4 -17.86 -17.80 -3.56
C ASN A 4 -19.04 -18.42 -2.80
N GLU A 5 -19.69 -19.43 -3.41
CA GLU A 5 -20.88 -20.07 -2.83
C GLU A 5 -20.57 -20.89 -1.57
N GLU A 6 -19.39 -21.51 -1.49
CA GLU A 6 -18.98 -22.37 -0.37
C GLU A 6 -19.00 -21.59 0.97
N PHE A 7 -18.45 -20.37 0.97
CA PHE A 7 -18.40 -19.51 2.16
C PHE A 7 -19.46 -18.40 2.13
N GLY A 8 -20.33 -18.40 1.11
CA GLY A 8 -21.36 -17.38 0.91
C GLY A 8 -20.81 -15.96 0.75
N VAL A 9 -19.64 -15.81 0.13
CA VAL A 9 -19.03 -14.51 -0.12
C VAL A 9 -19.63 -13.89 -1.38
N PRO A 10 -20.17 -12.67 -1.32
CA PRO A 10 -20.65 -11.97 -2.51
C PRO A 10 -19.50 -11.64 -3.48
N GLY A 11 -19.83 -11.53 -4.76
CA GLY A 11 -18.88 -11.07 -5.77
C GLY A 11 -18.49 -9.60 -5.56
N GLY A 12 -17.30 -9.24 -6.02
CA GLY A 12 -16.75 -7.89 -5.81
C GLY A 12 -17.39 -6.78 -6.67
N GLU A 13 -18.18 -7.13 -7.69
CA GLU A 13 -18.70 -6.18 -8.69
C GLU A 13 -19.57 -5.08 -8.07
N PHE A 14 -20.53 -5.43 -7.21
CA PHE A 14 -21.42 -4.45 -6.59
C PHE A 14 -20.65 -3.46 -5.70
N ALA A 15 -19.71 -3.95 -4.89
CA ALA A 15 -18.88 -3.10 -4.05
C ALA A 15 -17.94 -2.20 -4.89
N ALA A 16 -17.44 -2.70 -6.01
CA ALA A 16 -16.63 -1.90 -6.94
C ALA A 16 -17.46 -0.78 -7.60
N ARG A 17 -18.70 -1.07 -8.02
CA ARG A 17 -19.63 -0.06 -8.55
C ARG A 17 -19.98 1.01 -7.51
N GLU A 18 -20.19 0.60 -6.26
CA GLU A 18 -20.38 1.55 -5.16
C GLU A 18 -19.14 2.42 -4.98
N LEU A 19 -17.96 1.81 -4.94
CA LEU A 19 -16.68 2.52 -4.75
C LEU A 19 -16.45 3.58 -5.82
N VAL A 20 -16.62 3.24 -7.12
CA VAL A 20 -16.36 4.19 -8.20
C VAL A 20 -17.32 5.39 -8.17
N ASN A 21 -18.58 5.15 -7.76
CA ASN A 21 -19.54 6.23 -7.55
C ASN A 21 -19.15 7.10 -6.34
N GLU A 22 -18.82 6.51 -5.19
CA GLU A 22 -18.36 7.24 -4.00
C GLU A 22 -17.13 8.12 -4.29
N ILE A 23 -16.14 7.57 -4.99
CA ILE A 23 -14.93 8.28 -5.43
C ILE A 23 -15.31 9.41 -6.39
N GLY A 24 -16.11 9.12 -7.42
CA GLY A 24 -16.53 10.11 -8.41
C GLY A 24 -17.30 11.27 -7.78
N GLU A 25 -18.23 10.99 -6.87
CA GLU A 25 -19.02 12.00 -6.16
C GLU A 25 -18.14 12.87 -5.24
N TYR A 26 -17.18 12.28 -4.55
CA TYR A 26 -16.23 13.00 -3.70
C TYR A 26 -15.28 13.87 -4.54
N LEU A 27 -14.62 13.31 -5.55
CA LEU A 27 -13.59 13.99 -6.34
C LEU A 27 -14.17 15.16 -7.14
N THR A 28 -15.36 15.00 -7.73
CA THR A 28 -16.01 16.06 -8.51
C THR A 28 -16.46 17.24 -7.65
N ARG A 29 -16.83 17.00 -6.38
CA ARG A 29 -17.15 18.07 -5.41
C ARG A 29 -15.90 18.70 -4.82
N ARG A 30 -14.88 17.89 -4.50
CA ARG A 30 -13.66 18.34 -3.82
C ARG A 30 -12.69 19.06 -4.76
N TYR A 31 -12.62 18.60 -6.01
CA TYR A 31 -11.71 19.08 -7.05
C TYR A 31 -12.45 19.31 -8.39
N PRO A 32 -13.42 20.25 -8.43
CA PRO A 32 -14.26 20.49 -9.62
C PRO A 32 -13.50 21.02 -10.84
N HIS A 33 -12.25 21.45 -10.66
CA HIS A 33 -11.35 21.87 -11.74
C HIS A 33 -10.56 20.70 -12.36
N VAL A 34 -10.55 19.53 -11.70
CA VAL A 34 -9.88 18.31 -12.18
C VAL A 34 -10.92 17.31 -12.68
N PHE A 35 -12.05 17.16 -11.99
CA PHE A 35 -13.07 16.18 -12.33
C PHE A 35 -14.42 16.83 -12.58
N ARG A 36 -15.14 16.28 -13.57
CA ARG A 36 -16.49 16.72 -13.91
C ARG A 36 -17.39 15.52 -14.19
N VAL A 37 -18.59 15.53 -13.62
CA VAL A 37 -19.67 14.65 -14.08
C VAL A 37 -20.23 15.22 -15.37
N VAL A 38 -20.17 14.45 -16.45
CA VAL A 38 -20.66 14.83 -17.78
C VAL A 38 -22.13 14.44 -17.94
N SER A 39 -22.49 13.25 -17.48
CA SER A 39 -23.87 12.75 -17.50
C SER A 39 -24.14 11.81 -16.33
N ARG A 40 -25.42 11.63 -16.04
CA ARG A 40 -25.93 10.73 -14.99
C ARG A 40 -27.02 9.84 -15.57
N VAL A 41 -27.08 8.61 -15.09
CA VAL A 41 -28.24 7.74 -15.33
C VAL A 41 -29.43 8.30 -14.56
N LYS A 42 -30.64 8.06 -15.07
CA LYS A 42 -31.87 8.46 -14.37
C LYS A 42 -31.90 7.85 -12.97
N HIS A 43 -32.17 8.69 -11.95
CA HIS A 43 -32.27 8.26 -10.56
C HIS A 43 -33.22 7.06 -10.39
N THR A 44 -32.80 6.10 -9.57
CA THR A 44 -33.63 4.99 -9.13
C THR A 44 -33.55 4.82 -7.60
N PRO A 45 -34.58 4.29 -6.92
CA PRO A 45 -34.62 4.20 -5.46
C PRO A 45 -33.44 3.47 -4.79
N ASN A 46 -32.70 2.65 -5.55
CA ASN A 46 -31.57 1.88 -5.05
C ASN A 46 -30.22 2.32 -5.63
N ASP A 47 -30.17 3.45 -6.32
CA ASP A 47 -28.93 3.90 -6.96
C ASP A 47 -27.86 4.33 -5.95
N LEU A 48 -26.62 4.28 -6.41
CA LEU A 48 -25.42 4.55 -5.60
C LEU A 48 -25.05 6.04 -5.53
N SER A 49 -25.95 6.93 -5.97
CA SER A 49 -25.66 8.35 -6.06
C SER A 49 -25.76 9.09 -4.73
N TRP A 50 -25.04 10.20 -4.63
CA TRP A 50 -25.23 11.13 -3.53
C TRP A 50 -26.43 12.03 -3.83
N ASP A 51 -27.18 12.39 -2.78
CA ASP A 51 -28.32 13.33 -2.86
C ASP A 51 -29.41 12.94 -3.86
N SER A 52 -29.55 11.64 -4.18
CA SER A 52 -30.53 11.12 -5.14
C SER A 52 -30.42 11.72 -6.55
N LEU A 53 -29.19 12.04 -6.98
CA LEU A 53 -28.93 12.69 -8.26
C LEU A 53 -28.92 11.72 -9.46
N GLY A 54 -28.92 10.41 -9.23
CA GLY A 54 -28.66 9.41 -10.25
C GLY A 54 -27.19 9.03 -10.32
N GLU A 55 -26.91 7.74 -10.52
CA GLU A 55 -25.54 7.22 -10.67
C GLU A 55 -24.79 7.96 -11.77
N ILE A 56 -23.48 8.17 -11.56
CA ILE A 56 -22.64 8.79 -12.56
C ILE A 56 -22.57 7.84 -13.76
N GLU A 57 -22.92 8.36 -14.94
CA GLU A 57 -22.80 7.61 -16.19
C GLU A 57 -21.42 7.91 -16.80
N ILE A 58 -21.14 9.19 -17.05
CA ILE A 58 -19.86 9.62 -17.61
C ILE A 58 -19.17 10.59 -16.67
N ILE A 59 -17.92 10.28 -16.33
CA ILE A 59 -17.02 11.16 -15.60
C ILE A 59 -15.82 11.56 -16.48
N GLU A 60 -15.37 12.79 -16.34
CA GLU A 60 -14.26 13.36 -17.11
C GLU A 60 -13.12 13.80 -16.18
N ILE A 61 -11.89 13.47 -16.56
CA ILE A 61 -10.68 14.03 -15.97
C ILE A 61 -10.22 15.18 -16.87
N ILE A 62 -10.55 16.41 -16.49
CA ILE A 62 -10.43 17.62 -17.31
C ILE A 62 -8.99 17.84 -17.81
N PRO A 63 -7.94 17.79 -16.98
CA PRO A 63 -6.58 18.09 -17.45
C PRO A 63 -6.04 17.07 -18.45
N LEU A 64 -6.53 15.83 -18.38
CA LEU A 64 -6.14 14.74 -19.28
C LEU A 64 -7.03 14.66 -20.53
N ASN A 65 -8.15 15.39 -20.55
CA ASN A 65 -9.16 15.34 -21.61
C ASN A 65 -9.62 13.90 -21.92
N VAL A 66 -9.82 13.09 -20.87
CA VAL A 66 -10.32 11.71 -20.96
C VAL A 66 -11.65 11.58 -20.23
N ARG A 67 -12.50 10.68 -20.75
CA ARG A 67 -13.82 10.36 -20.18
C ARG A 67 -13.95 8.87 -19.98
N TYR A 68 -14.61 8.49 -18.90
CA TYR A 68 -14.89 7.10 -18.56
C TYR A 68 -16.40 6.90 -18.41
N ASN A 69 -16.91 5.80 -18.95
CA ASN A 69 -18.31 5.41 -18.82
C ASN A 69 -18.43 4.35 -17.71
N LEU A 70 -18.98 4.74 -16.56
CA LEU A 70 -19.06 3.87 -15.38
C LEU A 70 -20.08 2.72 -15.54
N GLN A 71 -20.89 2.75 -16.59
CA GLN A 71 -21.86 1.70 -16.90
C GLN A 71 -21.29 0.60 -17.81
N GLU A 72 -20.19 0.90 -18.52
CA GLU A 72 -19.58 0.00 -19.50
C GLU A 72 -18.19 -0.48 -19.10
N GLU A 73 -17.44 0.34 -18.36
CA GLU A 73 -16.07 0.02 -17.96
C GLU A 73 -15.99 -0.69 -16.62
N ASP A 74 -14.88 -1.43 -16.43
CA ASP A 74 -14.60 -2.08 -15.14
C ASP A 74 -14.50 -1.03 -14.02
N PRO A 75 -15.34 -1.14 -12.97
CA PRO A 75 -15.41 -0.12 -11.94
C PRO A 75 -14.14 -0.03 -11.08
N MET A 76 -13.38 -1.12 -10.90
CA MET A 76 -12.11 -1.05 -10.18
C MET A 76 -11.02 -0.40 -11.02
N LYS A 77 -10.98 -0.66 -12.32
CA LYS A 77 -10.09 0.05 -13.26
C LYS A 77 -10.33 1.55 -13.19
N VAL A 78 -11.60 1.98 -13.31
CA VAL A 78 -11.92 3.41 -13.29
C VAL A 78 -11.67 4.01 -11.90
N SER A 79 -12.00 3.30 -10.81
CA SER A 79 -11.67 3.74 -9.44
C SER A 79 -10.17 4.00 -9.29
N GLY A 80 -9.34 3.06 -9.74
CA GLY A 80 -7.88 3.21 -9.73
C GLY A 80 -7.41 4.37 -10.59
N LEU A 81 -7.97 4.59 -11.78
CA LEU A 81 -7.58 5.72 -12.65
C LEU A 81 -7.98 7.08 -12.07
N LEU A 82 -9.16 7.18 -11.47
CA LEU A 82 -9.64 8.40 -10.82
C LEU A 82 -8.78 8.73 -9.59
N GLU A 83 -8.53 7.74 -8.73
CA GLU A 83 -7.69 7.92 -7.54
C GLU A 83 -6.21 8.11 -7.89
N ASN A 84 -5.64 7.36 -8.83
CA ASN A 84 -4.24 7.54 -9.22
C ASN A 84 -3.97 8.88 -9.90
N SER A 85 -5.00 9.47 -10.54
CA SER A 85 -4.92 10.83 -11.10
C SER A 85 -4.99 11.94 -10.04
N SER A 86 -5.20 11.63 -8.75
CA SER A 86 -5.35 12.65 -7.69
C SER A 86 -4.69 12.34 -6.35
N VAL A 87 -4.76 11.10 -5.90
CA VAL A 87 -4.37 10.67 -4.55
C VAL A 87 -3.29 9.58 -4.58
N GLN A 88 -3.21 8.75 -5.64
CA GLN A 88 -2.18 7.70 -5.81
C GLN A 88 -2.25 6.59 -4.74
N ASP A 89 -3.45 6.07 -4.49
CA ASP A 89 -3.69 4.97 -3.53
C ASP A 89 -3.94 3.66 -4.28
N ASP A 90 -3.33 2.57 -3.82
CA ASP A 90 -3.82 1.22 -4.15
C ASP A 90 -5.12 0.95 -3.38
N LEU A 91 -6.06 0.26 -4.03
CA LEU A 91 -7.42 0.02 -3.52
C LEU A 91 -7.68 -1.47 -3.39
N ALA A 92 -8.11 -1.92 -2.21
CA ALA A 92 -8.57 -3.28 -1.97
C ALA A 92 -9.96 -3.30 -1.32
N LEU A 93 -10.88 -4.09 -1.87
CA LEU A 93 -12.21 -4.31 -1.34
C LEU A 93 -12.30 -5.68 -0.68
N MET A 94 -12.60 -5.64 0.61
CA MET A 94 -12.79 -6.80 1.46
C MET A 94 -14.28 -7.01 1.73
N LEU A 95 -14.84 -8.16 1.36
CA LEU A 95 -16.24 -8.49 1.61
C LEU A 95 -16.38 -9.60 2.65
N GLU A 96 -17.43 -9.50 3.47
CA GLU A 96 -17.75 -10.46 4.51
C GLU A 96 -18.45 -11.69 3.92
N GLY A 97 -17.95 -12.88 4.27
CA GLY A 97 -18.61 -14.16 4.03
C GLY A 97 -19.63 -14.50 5.11
N LYS A 98 -20.47 -15.52 4.86
CA LYS A 98 -21.44 -16.02 5.86
C LYS A 98 -20.78 -16.65 7.09
N ASP A 99 -19.50 -16.93 7.00
CA ASP A 99 -18.63 -17.42 8.07
C ASP A 99 -18.01 -16.30 8.92
N SER A 100 -18.43 -15.04 8.73
CA SER A 100 -17.92 -13.85 9.44
C SER A 100 -16.42 -13.56 9.17
N ARG A 101 -15.86 -14.09 8.07
CA ARG A 101 -14.51 -13.75 7.61
C ARG A 101 -14.57 -12.76 6.46
N TYR A 102 -13.52 -11.94 6.33
CA TYR A 102 -13.39 -10.97 5.25
C TYR A 102 -12.46 -11.47 4.17
N TYR A 103 -12.90 -11.36 2.92
CA TYR A 103 -12.23 -11.88 1.73
C TYR A 103 -11.88 -10.75 0.78
N PHE A 104 -10.66 -10.78 0.23
CA PHE A 104 -10.25 -9.83 -0.80
C PHE A 104 -10.94 -10.17 -2.12
N GLN A 105 -11.89 -9.37 -2.59
CA GLN A 105 -12.77 -9.74 -3.71
C GLN A 105 -12.60 -8.85 -4.95
N ALA A 106 -12.10 -7.63 -4.79
CA ALA A 106 -11.85 -6.70 -5.87
C ALA A 106 -10.76 -5.72 -5.46
N GLY A 107 -9.94 -5.26 -6.40
CA GLY A 107 -8.86 -4.33 -6.10
C GLY A 107 -8.26 -3.70 -7.35
N SER A 108 -7.60 -2.57 -7.17
CA SER A 108 -6.74 -1.90 -8.13
C SER A 108 -5.42 -1.68 -7.42
N ILE A 109 -4.45 -2.56 -7.69
CA ILE A 109 -3.18 -2.64 -6.97
C ILE A 109 -2.06 -2.45 -8.00
N CYS A 110 -1.46 -1.27 -7.99
CA CYS A 110 -0.41 -0.83 -8.91
C CYS A 110 0.93 -0.63 -8.22
N THR A 111 0.96 -0.35 -6.92
CA THR A 111 2.20 -0.09 -6.15
C THR A 111 2.39 -0.97 -4.91
N PRO A 112 2.18 -2.30 -4.97
CA PRO A 112 2.16 -3.14 -3.77
C PRO A 112 3.54 -3.34 -3.11
N GLY A 113 4.64 -3.18 -3.84
CA GLY A 113 6.02 -3.28 -3.36
C GLY A 113 6.52 -4.71 -3.07
N PHE A 114 5.75 -5.52 -2.34
CA PHE A 114 6.18 -6.84 -1.82
C PHE A 114 5.12 -7.96 -1.85
N TRP A 115 4.01 -7.73 -2.54
CA TRP A 115 2.98 -8.74 -2.67
C TRP A 115 2.28 -8.58 -4.00
N ARG A 116 1.69 -9.65 -4.53
CA ARG A 116 0.94 -9.57 -5.79
C ARG A 116 -0.52 -9.81 -5.50
N MET A 117 -1.38 -9.01 -6.14
CA MET A 117 -2.83 -9.21 -6.06
C MET A 117 -3.24 -10.63 -6.48
N ARG A 118 -2.59 -11.18 -7.51
CA ARG A 118 -2.86 -12.53 -8.03
C ARG A 118 -2.68 -13.64 -6.98
N ASP A 119 -1.82 -13.45 -5.98
CA ASP A 119 -1.57 -14.43 -4.92
C ASP A 119 -2.57 -14.32 -3.76
N LYS A 120 -3.28 -13.18 -3.65
CA LYS A 120 -4.08 -12.82 -2.47
C LYS A 120 -5.57 -12.73 -2.79
N ILE A 121 -5.93 -12.46 -4.04
CA ILE A 121 -7.32 -12.25 -4.45
C ILE A 121 -8.15 -13.53 -4.25
N GLY A 122 -9.35 -13.37 -3.70
CA GLY A 122 -10.28 -14.45 -3.34
C GLY A 122 -9.97 -15.12 -2.00
N HIS A 123 -8.87 -14.77 -1.31
CA HIS A 123 -8.51 -15.36 -0.03
C HIS A 123 -9.04 -14.56 1.17
N PRO A 124 -9.30 -15.24 2.30
CA PRO A 124 -9.68 -14.57 3.55
C PRO A 124 -8.46 -13.88 4.18
N LEU A 125 -8.74 -12.92 5.05
CA LEU A 125 -7.74 -12.09 5.73
C LEU A 125 -6.63 -12.93 6.39
N GLU A 126 -6.98 -14.06 7.00
CA GLU A 126 -5.99 -14.94 7.66
C GLU A 126 -5.00 -15.52 6.65
N ARG A 127 -5.48 -16.08 5.54
CA ARG A 127 -4.61 -16.67 4.51
C ARG A 127 -3.72 -15.61 3.87
N ILE A 128 -4.24 -14.39 3.67
CA ILE A 128 -3.46 -13.29 3.10
C ILE A 128 -2.25 -12.96 4.00
N HIS A 129 -2.45 -12.87 5.31
CA HIS A 129 -1.42 -12.48 6.27
C HIS A 129 -0.51 -13.65 6.69
N GLU A 130 -1.04 -14.87 6.80
CA GLU A 130 -0.25 -16.07 7.08
C GLU A 130 0.66 -16.42 5.90
N GLY A 131 0.16 -16.36 4.65
CA GLY A 131 1.00 -16.52 3.46
C GLY A 131 2.06 -15.42 3.35
N GLY A 132 1.71 -14.19 3.76
CA GLY A 132 2.65 -13.08 3.87
C GLY A 132 3.59 -13.15 5.07
N ARG A 133 3.59 -14.24 5.85
CA ARG A 133 4.46 -14.47 7.02
C ARG A 133 4.49 -13.32 8.04
N VAL A 134 3.35 -12.65 8.24
CA VAL A 134 3.27 -11.54 9.20
C VAL A 134 3.56 -12.06 10.61
N PRO A 135 4.59 -11.54 11.31
CA PRO A 135 4.99 -12.04 12.61
C PRO A 135 3.86 -12.00 13.63
N GLN A 136 3.70 -13.07 14.40
CA GLN A 136 2.73 -13.20 15.49
C GLN A 136 1.26 -13.02 15.06
N TYR A 137 0.96 -13.13 13.75
CA TYR A 137 -0.38 -12.89 13.24
C TYR A 137 -1.39 -13.86 13.86
N ARG A 138 -1.11 -15.16 13.77
CA ARG A 138 -2.00 -16.22 14.22
C ARG A 138 -2.21 -16.17 15.74
N GLU A 139 -1.17 -15.85 16.49
CA GLU A 139 -1.15 -15.90 17.95
C GLU A 139 -1.71 -14.62 18.59
N LYS A 140 -1.49 -13.44 17.99
CA LYS A 140 -1.81 -12.15 18.62
C LYS A 140 -2.75 -11.26 17.83
N LEU A 141 -2.73 -11.32 16.49
CA LEU A 141 -3.43 -10.33 15.66
C LEU A 141 -4.77 -10.84 15.11
N ARG A 142 -4.85 -12.12 14.73
CA ARG A 142 -5.97 -12.71 13.98
C ARG A 142 -7.33 -12.39 14.58
N ASP A 143 -7.57 -12.81 15.82
CA ASP A 143 -8.89 -12.70 16.42
C ASP A 143 -9.27 -11.23 16.70
N SER A 144 -8.28 -10.39 17.02
CA SER A 144 -8.48 -8.95 17.21
C SER A 144 -8.84 -8.27 15.89
N MET A 145 -8.13 -8.59 14.82
CA MET A 145 -8.33 -8.03 13.49
C MET A 145 -9.68 -8.46 12.90
N ASN A 146 -10.06 -9.73 13.01
CA ASN A 146 -11.35 -10.21 12.56
C ASN A 146 -12.50 -9.49 13.29
N ARG A 147 -12.43 -9.38 14.62
CA ARG A 147 -13.42 -8.61 15.39
C ARG A 147 -13.45 -7.14 15.00
N PHE A 148 -12.29 -6.55 14.70
CA PHE A 148 -12.20 -5.16 14.27
C PHE A 148 -12.90 -4.96 12.92
N PHE A 149 -12.65 -5.80 11.92
CA PHE A 149 -13.30 -5.72 10.61
C PHE A 149 -14.82 -5.83 10.74
N VAL A 150 -15.33 -6.83 11.47
CA VAL A 150 -16.77 -7.02 11.71
C VAL A 150 -17.41 -5.79 12.38
N LYS A 151 -16.70 -5.13 13.30
CA LYS A 151 -17.23 -3.97 14.06
C LYS A 151 -17.00 -2.62 13.40
N LEU A 152 -16.23 -2.55 12.32
CA LEU A 152 -15.91 -1.27 11.66
C LEU A 152 -17.19 -0.60 11.18
N ARG A 153 -17.43 0.64 11.61
CA ARG A 153 -18.63 1.40 11.22
C ARG A 153 -18.34 2.29 10.01
N THR A 154 -19.38 2.60 9.25
CA THR A 154 -19.32 3.50 8.08
C THR A 154 -18.89 4.92 8.43
N ASP A 155 -19.19 5.39 9.65
CA ASP A 155 -18.91 6.72 10.17
C ASP A 155 -17.56 6.85 10.89
N LYS A 156 -16.78 5.76 11.01
CA LYS A 156 -15.51 5.73 11.75
C LYS A 156 -14.38 5.11 10.92
N PRO A 157 -13.87 5.83 9.91
CA PRO A 157 -12.69 5.37 9.18
C PRO A 157 -11.48 5.31 10.11
N VAL A 158 -10.61 4.33 9.90
CA VAL A 158 -9.37 4.17 10.64
C VAL A 158 -8.21 4.44 9.72
N THR A 159 -7.19 5.12 10.24
CA THR A 159 -5.92 5.32 9.53
C THR A 159 -4.79 4.76 10.37
N ARG A 160 -3.82 4.16 9.68
CA ARG A 160 -2.57 3.69 10.28
C ARG A 160 -1.44 3.94 9.30
N ASN A 161 -0.21 3.92 9.80
CA ASN A 161 0.96 3.90 8.94
C ASN A 161 1.61 2.50 9.03
N ASN A 162 2.14 2.06 7.90
CA ASN A 162 3.11 0.99 7.82
C ASN A 162 4.38 1.57 7.19
N TYR A 163 5.53 0.93 7.42
CA TYR A 163 6.76 1.35 6.80
C TYR A 163 7.76 0.22 6.70
N PHE A 164 8.70 0.35 5.79
CA PHE A 164 9.79 -0.57 5.57
C PHE A 164 10.94 0.16 4.89
N MET A 165 12.08 -0.50 4.82
CA MET A 165 13.18 -0.05 3.98
C MET A 165 13.29 -0.98 2.79
N GLN A 166 13.60 -0.39 1.65
CA GLN A 166 13.86 -1.11 0.42
C GLN A 166 15.20 -0.65 -0.13
N ILE A 167 15.93 -1.58 -0.71
CA ILE A 167 17.18 -1.30 -1.41
C ILE A 167 16.83 -1.25 -2.89
N VAL A 168 17.27 -0.19 -3.58
CA VAL A 168 17.06 -0.06 -5.03
C VAL A 168 18.38 -0.32 -5.77
N ARG A 169 18.29 -0.47 -7.09
CA ARG A 169 19.48 -0.61 -7.95
C ARG A 169 20.39 0.62 -7.88
N PRO A 170 21.70 0.47 -8.12
CA PRO A 170 22.61 1.61 -8.32
C PRO A 170 22.08 2.61 -9.36
N GLU A 171 22.40 3.89 -9.21
CA GLU A 171 21.91 4.93 -10.13
C GLU A 171 22.36 4.72 -11.59
N ASP A 172 23.50 4.08 -11.80
CA ASP A 172 24.09 3.75 -13.11
C ASP A 172 23.63 2.40 -13.67
N ASP A 173 22.80 1.65 -12.94
CA ASP A 173 22.27 0.37 -13.38
C ASP A 173 21.36 0.56 -14.63
N PRO A 174 21.61 -0.15 -15.75
CA PRO A 174 20.80 -0.02 -16.96
C PRO A 174 19.30 -0.36 -16.76
N GLY A 175 18.97 -1.19 -15.77
CA GLY A 175 17.59 -1.49 -15.37
C GLY A 175 16.93 -0.40 -14.53
N ARG A 176 17.71 0.59 -14.06
CA ARG A 176 17.24 1.80 -13.36
C ARG A 176 17.23 3.02 -14.28
N VAL A 177 18.31 3.20 -15.05
CA VAL A 177 18.45 4.32 -15.98
C VAL A 177 17.41 4.22 -17.09
N GLY A 178 16.52 5.21 -17.17
CA GLY A 178 15.44 5.23 -18.17
C GLY A 178 14.27 4.29 -17.86
N SER A 179 14.30 3.58 -16.73
CA SER A 179 13.13 2.85 -16.22
C SER A 179 12.07 3.84 -15.74
N ILE A 180 10.81 3.53 -16.03
CA ILE A 180 9.64 4.24 -15.49
C ILE A 180 9.60 4.07 -13.95
N ASP A 181 10.11 2.94 -13.45
CA ASP A 181 10.10 2.58 -12.03
C ASP A 181 11.52 2.46 -11.45
N GLY A 182 12.33 3.51 -11.62
CA GLY A 182 13.73 3.51 -11.21
C GLY A 182 13.96 3.39 -9.69
N ASP A 183 12.98 3.79 -8.86
CA ASP A 183 13.05 3.60 -7.41
C ASP A 183 12.28 2.35 -6.95
N GLU A 184 11.86 1.48 -7.88
CA GLU A 184 11.16 0.22 -7.58
C GLU A 184 9.92 0.43 -6.69
N LEU A 185 9.13 1.45 -7.01
CA LEU A 185 7.87 1.79 -6.35
C LEU A 185 6.80 0.72 -6.56
N ALA A 186 6.69 0.18 -7.78
CA ALA A 186 5.65 -0.80 -8.10
C ALA A 186 6.01 -2.18 -7.53
N TRP A 187 7.23 -2.63 -7.83
CA TRP A 187 7.75 -3.92 -7.40
C TRP A 187 9.24 -3.83 -7.11
N SER A 188 9.66 -4.24 -5.90
CA SER A 188 11.10 -4.29 -5.58
C SER A 188 11.76 -5.53 -6.16
N ASP A 189 12.22 -5.43 -7.40
CA ASP A 189 12.99 -6.48 -8.05
C ASP A 189 14.34 -6.71 -7.33
N THR A 190 14.97 -5.65 -6.83
CA THR A 190 16.22 -5.77 -6.07
C THR A 190 16.05 -6.60 -4.81
N THR A 191 14.87 -6.58 -4.18
CA THR A 191 14.60 -7.33 -2.94
C THR A 191 13.96 -8.69 -3.21
N ASN A 192 12.96 -8.74 -4.10
CA ASN A 192 12.10 -9.92 -4.29
C ASN A 192 12.47 -10.75 -5.53
N GLY A 193 13.36 -10.23 -6.38
CA GLY A 193 13.58 -10.73 -7.73
C GLY A 193 12.38 -10.46 -8.65
N ASN A 194 12.41 -11.09 -9.83
CA ASN A 194 11.42 -10.85 -10.87
C ASN A 194 9.99 -11.21 -10.44
N GLU A 195 9.05 -10.27 -10.61
CA GLU A 195 7.66 -10.43 -10.19
C GLU A 195 7.01 -11.69 -10.77
N ASP A 196 7.20 -12.00 -12.05
CA ASP A 196 6.57 -13.16 -12.71
C ASP A 196 7.11 -14.50 -12.20
N HIS A 197 8.32 -14.46 -11.64
CA HIS A 197 8.98 -15.61 -11.04
C HIS A 197 8.97 -15.59 -9.52
N PHE A 198 8.23 -14.69 -8.88
CA PHE A 198 8.10 -14.67 -7.43
C PHE A 198 7.28 -15.87 -6.91
N ASP A 199 7.77 -16.49 -5.84
CA ASP A 199 7.16 -17.60 -5.12
C ASP A 199 6.69 -17.12 -3.74
N GLU A 200 5.39 -16.88 -3.62
CA GLU A 200 4.80 -16.26 -2.41
C GLU A 200 4.99 -17.09 -1.14
N PRO A 201 4.77 -18.42 -1.14
CA PRO A 201 4.98 -19.26 0.04
C PRO A 201 6.40 -19.19 0.59
N ASN A 202 7.39 -19.04 -0.31
CA ASN A 202 8.81 -18.97 0.04
C ASN A 202 9.32 -17.54 0.25
N HIS A 203 8.54 -16.55 -0.19
CA HIS A 203 8.90 -15.13 -0.24
C HIS A 203 10.24 -14.90 -0.96
N ALA A 204 10.43 -15.62 -2.08
CA ALA A 204 11.67 -15.64 -2.85
C ALA A 204 11.37 -15.94 -4.33
N PRO A 205 12.31 -15.77 -5.26
CA PRO A 205 12.13 -16.25 -6.63
C PRO A 205 11.98 -17.77 -6.69
N LYS A 206 11.25 -18.26 -7.70
CA LYS A 206 11.06 -19.70 -7.96
C LYS A 206 12.40 -20.38 -8.21
N PRO A 207 12.66 -21.57 -7.63
CA PRO A 207 13.93 -22.28 -7.78
C PRO A 207 14.38 -22.50 -9.24
N ASP A 208 13.43 -22.81 -10.12
CA ASP A 208 13.70 -23.02 -11.55
C ASP A 208 14.18 -21.73 -12.25
N PHE A 209 13.71 -20.57 -11.77
CA PHE A 209 14.20 -19.27 -12.25
C PHE A 209 15.60 -18.99 -11.71
N ILE A 210 15.87 -19.25 -10.43
CA ILE A 210 17.20 -19.04 -9.84
C ILE A 210 18.27 -19.84 -10.59
N SER A 211 17.96 -21.07 -11.00
CA SER A 211 18.92 -21.92 -11.73
C SER A 211 19.14 -21.53 -13.20
N SER A 212 18.23 -20.76 -13.81
CA SER A 212 18.24 -20.45 -15.25
C SER A 212 18.41 -18.95 -15.56
N SER A 213 18.17 -18.08 -14.59
CA SER A 213 18.34 -16.64 -14.67
C SER A 213 19.57 -16.26 -13.86
N GLY A 214 20.36 -15.30 -14.32
CA GLY A 214 21.46 -14.72 -13.53
C GLY A 214 20.98 -13.91 -12.32
N PHE A 215 19.91 -14.35 -11.64
CA PHE A 215 19.41 -13.74 -10.41
C PHE A 215 20.50 -13.80 -9.34
N VAL A 216 20.82 -12.64 -8.79
CA VAL A 216 21.78 -12.49 -7.70
C VAL A 216 20.97 -12.17 -6.45
N GLU A 217 21.08 -13.02 -5.44
CA GLU A 217 20.42 -12.78 -4.16
C GLU A 217 20.86 -11.42 -3.57
N PRO A 218 19.95 -10.69 -2.91
CA PRO A 218 20.28 -9.42 -2.30
C PRO A 218 21.37 -9.64 -1.25
N ARG A 219 22.50 -8.95 -1.40
CA ARG A 219 23.56 -8.94 -0.38
C ARG A 219 23.36 -7.77 0.59
N PRO A 220 23.87 -7.89 1.82
CA PRO A 220 24.01 -6.74 2.69
C PRO A 220 24.78 -5.61 2.00
N ILE A 221 24.26 -4.40 2.10
CA ILE A 221 24.89 -3.20 1.54
C ILE A 221 25.86 -2.57 2.53
N GLY A 222 26.92 -1.94 2.00
CA GLY A 222 27.83 -1.13 2.79
C GLY A 222 27.32 0.30 3.00
N LYS A 223 27.98 1.06 3.87
CA LYS A 223 27.63 2.46 4.15
C LYS A 223 27.82 3.36 2.92
N GLU A 224 28.77 3.01 2.06
CA GLU A 224 29.03 3.66 0.77
C GLU A 224 27.87 3.53 -0.22
N GLU A 225 26.95 2.60 0.02
CA GLU A 225 25.76 2.33 -0.80
C GLU A 225 24.47 2.88 -0.15
N ILE A 226 24.58 3.73 0.87
CA ILE A 226 23.44 4.23 1.65
C ILE A 226 22.43 5.04 0.82
N ASP A 227 22.89 5.63 -0.27
CA ASP A 227 22.09 6.36 -1.25
C ASP A 227 21.08 5.44 -1.97
N ARG A 228 21.28 4.12 -1.95
CA ARG A 228 20.36 3.11 -2.50
C ARG A 228 19.22 2.74 -1.56
N VAL A 229 19.25 3.16 -0.29
CA VAL A 229 18.19 2.82 0.67
C VAL A 229 17.06 3.83 0.57
N ARG A 230 15.85 3.34 0.29
CA ARG A 230 14.63 4.13 0.38
C ARG A 230 13.87 3.75 1.64
N PHE A 231 13.37 4.77 2.34
CA PHE A 231 12.33 4.62 3.33
C PHE A 231 11.00 4.64 2.61
N ARG A 232 10.29 3.51 2.65
CA ARG A 232 8.93 3.42 2.13
C ARG A 232 7.94 3.42 3.27
N THR A 233 6.95 4.30 3.19
CA THR A 233 5.84 4.35 4.13
C THR A 233 4.51 4.28 3.41
N GLU A 234 3.57 3.59 4.03
CA GLU A 234 2.23 3.41 3.53
C GLU A 234 1.26 4.03 4.52
N ARG A 235 0.58 5.10 4.10
CA ARG A 235 -0.56 5.63 4.84
C ARG A 235 -1.78 4.82 4.43
N GLN A 236 -2.20 3.96 5.33
CA GLN A 236 -3.26 3.01 5.10
C GLN A 236 -4.57 3.50 5.72
N SER A 237 -5.68 3.37 5.01
CA SER A 237 -7.01 3.67 5.53
C SER A 237 -7.97 2.50 5.38
N LEU A 238 -8.85 2.32 6.36
CA LEU A 238 -9.92 1.33 6.36
C LEU A 238 -11.25 2.04 6.54
N ARG A 239 -12.16 1.86 5.58
CA ARG A 239 -13.50 2.46 5.59
C ARG A 239 -14.54 1.44 5.14
N ARG A 240 -15.63 1.32 5.89
CA ARG A 240 -16.78 0.53 5.45
C ARG A 240 -17.64 1.33 4.47
N LEU A 241 -17.96 0.73 3.32
CA LEU A 241 -18.88 1.26 2.33
C LEU A 241 -20.34 1.09 2.79
N PRO A 242 -21.19 2.12 2.64
CA PRO A 242 -22.52 2.15 3.26
C PRO A 242 -23.57 1.21 2.66
N ARG A 243 -23.46 0.83 1.38
CA ARG A 243 -24.46 0.04 0.65
C ARG A 243 -24.06 -1.43 0.59
N SER A 244 -22.83 -1.74 0.17
CA SER A 244 -22.32 -3.12 0.09
C SER A 244 -21.85 -3.66 1.44
N GLY A 245 -21.52 -2.79 2.40
CA GLY A 245 -20.85 -3.19 3.63
C GLY A 245 -19.40 -3.63 3.45
N ALA A 246 -18.86 -3.58 2.23
CA ALA A 246 -17.47 -3.91 1.95
C ALA A 246 -16.54 -2.95 2.71
N ILE A 247 -15.37 -3.46 3.12
CA ILE A 247 -14.31 -2.64 3.69
C ILE A 247 -13.35 -2.27 2.57
N LEU A 248 -13.30 -0.97 2.26
CA LEU A 248 -12.27 -0.37 1.44
C LEU A 248 -11.00 -0.22 2.27
N PHE A 249 -9.93 -0.83 1.80
CA PHE A 249 -8.58 -0.64 2.26
C PHE A 249 -7.82 0.18 1.23
N THR A 250 -7.39 1.38 1.59
CA THR A 250 -6.53 2.21 0.73
C THR A 250 -5.10 2.17 1.24
N ILE A 251 -4.14 2.15 0.32
CA ILE A 251 -2.71 2.08 0.62
C ILE A 251 -2.03 3.20 -0.17
N ARG A 252 -1.75 4.31 0.50
CA ARG A 252 -0.98 5.40 -0.10
C ARG A 252 0.50 5.22 0.15
N THR A 253 1.25 4.97 -0.91
CA THR A 253 2.69 4.73 -0.82
C THR A 253 3.49 6.02 -0.98
N TYR A 254 4.48 6.21 -0.12
CA TYR A 254 5.53 7.22 -0.26
C TYR A 254 6.89 6.55 -0.19
N ILE A 255 7.81 6.98 -1.03
CA ILE A 255 9.19 6.47 -1.10
C ILE A 255 10.13 7.66 -1.10
N GLU A 256 11.13 7.64 -0.24
CA GLU A 256 12.13 8.70 -0.15
C GLU A 256 13.51 8.14 0.24
N PRO A 257 14.64 8.65 -0.29
CA PRO A 257 15.96 8.24 0.15
C PRO A 257 16.18 8.50 1.64
N VAL A 258 16.72 7.51 2.36
CA VAL A 258 17.04 7.65 3.78
C VAL A 258 18.01 8.82 4.01
N ILE A 259 18.95 9.04 3.08
CA ILE A 259 19.90 10.15 3.14
C ILE A 259 19.25 11.53 3.13
N LYS A 260 18.07 11.67 2.50
CA LYS A 260 17.32 12.93 2.46
C LYS A 260 16.57 13.13 3.77
N LEU A 261 15.88 12.10 4.25
CA LEU A 261 15.17 12.12 5.53
C LEU A 261 16.13 12.40 6.70
N ALA A 262 17.37 11.91 6.64
CA ALA A 262 18.37 12.14 7.66
C ALA A 262 18.85 13.60 7.77
N ARG A 263 18.47 14.47 6.83
CA ARG A 263 18.74 15.92 6.92
C ARG A 263 17.75 16.61 7.86
N GLU A 264 16.59 16.01 8.08
CA GLU A 264 15.56 16.58 8.94
C GLU A 264 15.99 16.54 10.42
N PRO A 265 15.80 17.62 11.19
CA PRO A 265 16.16 17.68 12.60
C PRO A 265 15.54 16.54 13.42
N GLY A 266 16.39 15.79 14.12
CA GLY A 266 16.00 14.71 15.04
C GLY A 266 15.53 13.42 14.37
N VAL A 267 15.28 13.41 13.06
CA VAL A 267 14.88 12.19 12.33
C VAL A 267 15.95 11.10 12.39
N PRO A 268 17.27 11.38 12.23
CA PRO A 268 18.28 10.33 12.27
C PRO A 268 18.26 9.51 13.57
N GLY A 269 18.23 10.18 14.72
CA GLY A 269 18.22 9.53 16.03
C GLY A 269 16.97 8.68 16.23
N ARG A 270 15.77 9.25 15.98
CA ARG A 270 14.50 8.52 16.14
C ARG A 270 14.38 7.33 15.19
N MET A 271 14.84 7.48 13.95
CA MET A 271 14.84 6.38 12.99
C MET A 271 15.78 5.26 13.42
N ALA A 272 16.98 5.58 13.91
CA ALA A 272 17.92 4.58 14.41
C ALA A 272 17.34 3.83 15.62
N ASP A 273 16.73 4.53 16.57
CA ASP A 273 16.08 3.92 17.74
C ASP A 273 14.90 3.03 17.35
N ALA A 274 14.09 3.46 16.38
CA ALA A 274 12.99 2.65 15.86
C ALA A 274 13.48 1.32 15.26
N ILE A 275 14.56 1.35 14.45
CA ILE A 275 15.15 0.14 13.86
C ILE A 275 15.69 -0.80 14.94
N ARG A 276 16.39 -0.27 15.96
CA ARG A 276 16.92 -1.06 17.08
C ARG A 276 15.82 -1.68 17.97
N SER A 277 14.64 -1.05 18.01
CA SER A 277 13.53 -1.48 18.85
C SER A 277 12.74 -2.68 18.29
N TRP A 278 12.99 -3.08 17.04
CA TRP A 278 12.26 -4.18 16.41
C TRP A 278 12.54 -5.51 17.12
N PRO A 279 11.49 -6.26 17.48
CA PRO A 279 11.65 -7.66 17.86
C PRO A 279 12.32 -8.47 16.73
N PRO A 280 13.06 -9.56 17.04
CA PRO A 280 13.83 -10.31 16.04
C PRO A 280 12.99 -10.80 14.84
N ASP A 281 11.78 -11.27 15.08
CA ASP A 281 10.85 -11.74 14.04
C ASP A 281 10.38 -10.61 13.12
N VAL A 282 10.13 -9.41 13.68
CA VAL A 282 9.80 -8.20 12.90
C VAL A 282 11.01 -7.71 12.12
N ALA A 283 12.20 -7.77 12.70
CA ALA A 283 13.44 -7.37 12.05
C ALA A 283 13.77 -8.27 10.84
N GLU A 284 13.63 -9.59 11.00
CA GLU A 284 13.78 -10.57 9.93
C GLU A 284 12.75 -10.32 8.82
N TYR A 285 11.47 -10.18 9.19
CA TYR A 285 10.39 -9.88 8.25
C TYR A 285 10.61 -8.59 7.44
N LYS A 286 11.26 -7.58 8.03
CA LYS A 286 11.60 -6.32 7.37
C LYS A 286 12.94 -6.36 6.63
N GLY A 287 13.60 -7.51 6.52
CA GLY A 287 14.87 -7.66 5.82
C GLY A 287 16.02 -6.88 6.47
N GLN A 288 15.97 -6.64 7.79
CA GLN A 288 16.91 -5.77 8.52
C GLN A 288 18.38 -6.12 8.23
N HIS A 289 18.70 -7.41 8.10
CA HIS A 289 20.06 -7.91 7.83
C HIS A 289 20.68 -7.39 6.52
N LEU A 290 19.87 -6.89 5.58
CA LEU A 290 20.36 -6.39 4.28
C LEU A 290 20.87 -4.95 4.34
N TYR A 291 20.42 -4.13 5.30
CA TYR A 291 20.69 -2.69 5.30
C TYR A 291 21.01 -2.09 6.66
N ALA A 292 20.73 -2.78 7.78
CA ALA A 292 20.78 -2.15 9.09
C ALA A 292 22.16 -1.62 9.46
N ASP A 293 23.24 -2.34 9.16
CA ASP A 293 24.59 -1.89 9.48
C ASP A 293 24.93 -0.57 8.77
N ALA A 294 24.64 -0.48 7.46
CA ALA A 294 24.83 0.74 6.67
C ALA A 294 23.96 1.89 7.17
N VAL A 295 22.66 1.61 7.39
CA VAL A 295 21.67 2.61 7.80
C VAL A 295 21.96 3.13 9.20
N LEU A 296 22.17 2.26 10.19
CA LEU A 296 22.44 2.67 11.57
C LEU A 296 23.76 3.46 11.64
N SER A 297 24.82 2.98 10.98
CA SER A 297 26.10 3.71 10.94
C SER A 297 25.98 5.11 10.35
N TYR A 298 25.16 5.27 9.30
CA TYR A 298 24.91 6.57 8.69
C TYR A 298 24.04 7.47 9.59
N LEU A 299 22.94 6.95 10.13
CA LEU A 299 22.02 7.71 10.98
C LEU A 299 22.68 8.17 12.28
N GLU A 300 23.54 7.36 12.89
CA GLU A 300 24.32 7.73 14.08
C GLU A 300 25.29 8.87 13.82
N GLU A 301 25.99 8.83 12.67
CA GLU A 301 26.86 9.93 12.25
C GLU A 301 26.06 11.22 12.06
N ARG A 302 24.95 11.15 11.32
CA ARG A 302 24.09 12.32 11.08
C ARG A 302 23.49 12.85 12.38
N HIS A 303 23.08 11.98 13.30
CA HIS A 303 22.55 12.39 14.60
C HIS A 303 23.62 13.13 15.42
N ARG A 304 24.83 12.59 15.50
CA ARG A 304 25.96 13.22 16.20
C ARG A 304 26.28 14.59 15.63
N GLU A 305 26.33 14.74 14.31
CA GLU A 305 26.53 16.04 13.67
C GLU A 305 25.41 17.04 14.01
N GLN A 306 24.16 16.59 14.08
CA GLN A 306 23.04 17.44 14.48
C GLN A 306 23.18 17.89 15.95
N VAL A 307 23.65 17.02 16.84
CA VAL A 307 23.93 17.34 18.25
C VAL A 307 25.09 18.34 18.36
N GLU A 308 26.22 18.07 17.70
CA GLU A 308 27.41 18.94 17.71
C GLU A 308 27.12 20.35 17.17
N ARG A 309 26.22 20.46 16.19
CA ARG A 309 25.76 21.75 15.63
C ARG A 309 24.68 22.42 16.47
N GLY A 310 24.21 21.81 17.56
CA GLY A 310 23.14 22.32 18.42
C GLY A 310 21.76 22.35 17.74
N ILE A 311 21.56 21.59 16.66
CA ILE A 311 20.27 21.47 15.96
C ILE A 311 19.29 20.67 16.81
N VAL A 312 19.78 19.66 17.52
CA VAL A 312 19.03 18.84 18.48
C VAL A 312 19.78 18.77 19.80
N GLN A 313 19.05 18.68 20.91
CA GLN A 313 19.65 18.42 22.22
C GLN A 313 19.72 16.92 22.46
N GLU A 314 20.85 16.45 22.98
CA GLU A 314 21.04 15.05 23.35
C GLU A 314 20.04 14.66 24.45
N GLY A 315 19.32 13.54 24.24
CA GLY A 315 18.29 13.04 25.16
C GLY A 315 16.95 13.77 25.14
N GLN A 316 16.78 14.84 24.35
CA GLN A 316 15.49 15.52 24.22
C GLN A 316 14.61 14.79 23.19
N ARG A 317 13.47 14.26 23.63
CA ARG A 317 12.41 13.80 22.72
C ARG A 317 11.61 14.99 22.20
N ASP A 318 11.43 15.08 20.89
CA ASP A 318 10.55 16.08 20.29
C ASP A 318 9.08 15.65 20.47
N GLU A 319 8.38 16.28 21.42
CA GLU A 319 6.98 15.96 21.75
C GLU A 319 6.00 16.26 20.60
N ARG A 320 6.41 16.99 19.56
CA ARG A 320 5.54 17.29 18.40
C ARG A 320 5.27 16.06 17.55
N TYR A 321 6.10 15.02 17.65
CA TYR A 321 5.94 13.78 16.91
C TYR A 321 5.77 12.61 17.88
N PRO A 322 4.70 11.81 17.77
CA PRO A 322 4.36 10.77 18.75
C PRO A 322 5.29 9.54 18.73
N PHE A 323 6.38 9.59 17.97
CA PHE A 323 7.40 8.56 17.84
C PHE A 323 8.79 9.18 17.72
#